data_AF-A0A954QFV2-F1
#
_entry.id   AF-A0A954QFV2-F1
#
_cell.length_a   1.000
_cell.length_b   1.000
_cell.length_c   1.000
_cell.angle_alpha   90.00
_cell.angle_beta   90.00
_cell.angle_gamma   90.00
#
_symmetry.space_group_name_H-M   'P 1'
#
loop_
_entity.id
_entity.type
_entity.pdbx_description
1 polymer ?
#
loop_
_entity_poly.entity_id
_entity_poly.type
_entity_poly.pdbx_seq_one_letter_code
_entity_poly.pdbx_strand_id
1 'polypeptide(L)'
;MLNAIIRFSLRYRLLVVVVSLAMLIYGSYLATTMPIDVFPDLDRPRVIIITEAPGLATEEVETLVTQPIEIALLGANGVTAVRSQTTAGLNVIYIEFDWATEIRAARQTVQERLSSLEGVLPVGINPQMTPPSSIMGQIVVAGIYRQQGPNGGELTAIDKTNYLIEPLDASDGPTPRITVWRAVDRRRHETWEKVPYTDLHWLDSPESDAARLHADGTRATLKIEGREYEVDFLTDQQRLMALRTMSDWVIRPRILKVTGVAEVFQMGGDRKQYQILVDPTALLEYEVSLQDVEKALQESNINTSGGFAITGETERPVRILGRLGPDSRVVLEDLRKVPVKVNERRTILLNQVARVTEGPQFKRGDGSINGRPGVVFTVVKQPHVDTRELTDNVAIAFAEAESSLPADIIINSELFRLKNFIDRGIF
;
A
#
# COMPACT_ATOMS: atom_id res chain seq x y z
N MET A 1 -39.57 -39.26 39.09
CA MET A 1 -38.90 -37.95 38.87
C MET A 1 -39.66 -37.07 37.89
N LEU A 2 -40.00 -37.54 36.67
CA LEU A 2 -40.83 -36.79 35.70
C LEU A 2 -42.18 -36.29 36.25
N ASN A 3 -42.92 -37.14 36.97
CA ASN A 3 -44.20 -36.75 37.60
C ASN A 3 -44.07 -35.63 38.66
N ALA A 4 -42.87 -35.41 39.20
CA ALA A 4 -42.62 -34.31 40.13
C ALA A 4 -42.40 -32.99 39.37
N ILE A 5 -41.66 -33.04 38.25
CA ILE A 5 -41.45 -31.89 37.34
C ILE A 5 -42.79 -31.44 36.75
N ILE A 6 -43.61 -32.36 36.26
CA ILE A 6 -44.94 -32.03 35.70
C ILE A 6 -45.83 -31.37 36.76
N ARG A 7 -45.89 -31.92 37.98
CA ARG A 7 -46.65 -31.32 39.09
C ARG A 7 -46.11 -29.94 39.50
N PHE A 8 -44.79 -29.75 39.48
CA PHE A 8 -44.18 -28.45 39.75
C PHE A 8 -44.56 -27.41 38.69
N SER A 9 -44.48 -27.77 37.40
CA SER A 9 -44.86 -26.90 36.29
C SER A 9 -46.34 -26.52 36.32
N LEU A 10 -47.22 -27.47 36.69
CA LEU A 10 -48.67 -27.20 36.84
C LEU A 10 -48.99 -26.36 38.08
N ARG A 11 -48.28 -26.57 39.20
CA ARG A 11 -48.47 -25.81 40.46
C ARG A 11 -48.03 -24.35 40.31
N TYR A 12 -46.90 -24.11 39.63
CA TYR A 12 -46.34 -22.78 39.42
C TYR A 12 -46.52 -22.30 37.97
N ARG A 13 -47.73 -22.44 37.41
CA ARG A 13 -48.03 -22.10 36.00
C ARG A 13 -47.58 -20.69 35.57
N LEU A 14 -47.71 -19.70 36.47
CA LEU A 14 -47.30 -18.33 36.17
C LEU A 14 -45.77 -18.22 36.03
N LEU A 15 -45.01 -18.90 36.89
CA LEU A 15 -43.56 -18.94 36.82
C LEU A 15 -43.10 -19.60 35.51
N VAL A 16 -43.76 -20.68 35.09
CA VAL A 16 -43.46 -21.33 33.79
C VAL A 16 -43.69 -20.36 32.63
N VAL A 17 -44.83 -19.66 32.60
CA VAL A 17 -45.13 -18.67 31.55
C VAL A 17 -44.10 -17.54 31.52
N VAL A 18 -43.72 -17.01 32.69
CA VAL A 18 -42.71 -15.93 32.78
C VAL A 18 -41.35 -16.41 32.28
N VAL A 19 -40.91 -17.61 32.67
CA VAL A 19 -39.63 -18.18 32.20
C VAL A 19 -39.67 -18.46 30.70
N SER A 20 -40.76 -19.00 30.17
CA SER A 20 -40.93 -19.22 28.73
C SER A 20 -40.90 -17.91 27.94
N LEU A 21 -41.54 -16.85 28.45
CA LEU A 21 -41.52 -15.54 27.81
C LEU A 21 -40.11 -14.92 27.85
N ALA A 22 -39.42 -15.01 28.99
CA ALA A 22 -38.04 -14.54 29.11
C ALA A 22 -37.11 -15.28 28.14
N MET A 23 -37.27 -16.60 28.01
CA MET A 23 -36.50 -17.42 27.07
C MET A 23 -36.84 -17.08 25.61
N LEU A 24 -38.09 -16.76 25.28
CA LEU A 24 -38.50 -16.33 23.95
C LEU A 24 -37.89 -14.97 23.59
N ILE A 25 -37.95 -14.00 24.51
CA ILE A 25 -37.35 -12.67 24.31
C ILE A 25 -35.83 -12.80 24.14
N TYR A 26 -35.17 -13.55 25.03
CA TYR A 26 -33.73 -13.78 24.96
C TYR A 26 -33.31 -14.54 23.70
N GLY A 27 -34.07 -15.57 23.32
CA GLY A 27 -33.84 -16.32 22.08
C GLY A 27 -34.04 -15.46 20.83
N SER A 28 -35.06 -14.59 20.83
CA SER A 28 -35.31 -13.65 19.73
C SER A 28 -34.21 -12.59 19.63
N TYR A 29 -33.70 -12.10 20.78
CA TYR A 29 -32.55 -11.20 20.81
C TYR A 29 -31.29 -11.87 20.22
N LEU A 30 -30.94 -13.07 20.70
CA LEU A 30 -29.79 -13.83 20.19
C LEU A 30 -29.91 -14.13 18.69
N ALA A 31 -31.11 -14.48 18.22
CA ALA A 31 -31.35 -14.75 16.80
C ALA A 31 -31.09 -13.51 15.92
N THR A 32 -31.33 -12.30 16.45
CA THR A 32 -31.07 -11.05 15.72
C THR A 32 -29.63 -10.54 15.82
N THR A 33 -28.85 -11.00 16.80
CA THR A 33 -27.45 -10.57 17.02
C THR A 33 -26.40 -11.60 16.61
N MET A 34 -26.82 -12.78 16.15
CA MET A 34 -25.89 -13.84 15.77
C MET A 34 -25.13 -13.47 14.49
N PRO A 35 -23.79 -13.59 14.46
CA PRO A 35 -23.01 -13.40 13.25
C PRO A 35 -23.47 -14.33 12.13
N ILE A 36 -23.47 -13.82 10.90
CA ILE A 36 -23.91 -14.57 9.72
C ILE A 36 -22.77 -14.59 8.71
N ASP A 37 -22.37 -15.80 8.30
CA ASP A 37 -21.36 -15.99 7.27
C ASP A 37 -21.84 -17.02 6.23
N VAL A 38 -21.21 -17.04 5.06
CA VAL A 38 -21.57 -17.93 3.95
C VAL A 38 -21.38 -19.40 4.30
N PHE A 39 -20.33 -19.69 5.07
CA PHE A 39 -19.94 -21.03 5.47
C PHE A 39 -19.66 -21.05 6.98
N PRO A 40 -19.72 -22.24 7.63
CA PRO A 40 -19.12 -22.40 8.94
C PRO A 40 -17.63 -22.10 8.88
N ASP A 41 -17.02 -21.82 10.03
CA ASP A 41 -15.59 -21.55 10.08
C ASP A 41 -14.80 -22.82 9.69
N LEU A 42 -14.08 -22.73 8.56
CA LEU A 42 -13.22 -23.77 8.02
C LEU A 42 -11.74 -23.44 8.19
N ASP A 43 -11.41 -22.39 8.95
CA ASP A 43 -10.04 -21.91 9.11
C ASP A 43 -9.24 -22.86 10.00
N ARG A 44 -8.56 -23.80 9.37
CA ARG A 44 -7.46 -24.53 10.03
C ARG A 44 -6.38 -23.52 10.44
N PRO A 45 -5.78 -23.65 11.63
CA PRO A 45 -4.70 -22.78 12.05
C PRO A 45 -3.54 -22.87 11.06
N ARG A 46 -3.31 -21.79 10.32
CA ARG A 46 -2.27 -21.71 9.31
C ARG A 46 -1.42 -20.47 9.50
N VAL A 47 -0.13 -20.61 9.26
CA VAL A 47 0.83 -19.50 9.26
C VAL A 47 1.39 -19.39 7.85
N ILE A 48 1.41 -18.17 7.31
CA ILE A 48 1.98 -17.92 5.99
C ILE A 48 3.25 -17.09 6.19
N ILE A 49 4.31 -17.49 5.50
CA ILE A 49 5.58 -16.78 5.45
C ILE A 49 5.77 -16.29 4.02
N ILE A 50 6.13 -15.02 3.87
CA ILE A 50 6.52 -14.44 2.59
C ILE A 50 7.99 -14.03 2.71
N THR A 51 8.78 -14.42 1.73
CA THR A 51 10.20 -14.07 1.65
C THR A 51 10.49 -13.45 0.29
N GLU A 52 10.92 -12.19 0.30
CA GLU A 52 11.38 -11.49 -0.91
C GLU A 52 12.90 -11.71 -1.07
N ALA A 53 13.31 -12.18 -2.25
CA ALA A 53 14.68 -12.53 -2.59
C ALA A 53 15.07 -11.92 -3.96
N PRO A 54 15.03 -10.58 -4.08
CA PRO A 54 15.20 -9.92 -5.38
C PRO A 54 16.54 -10.27 -6.02
N GLY A 55 16.52 -10.61 -7.30
CA GLY A 55 17.71 -10.91 -8.09
C GLY A 55 18.09 -12.40 -8.17
N LEU A 56 17.48 -13.27 -7.37
CA LEU A 56 17.68 -14.72 -7.46
C LEU A 56 16.74 -15.36 -8.50
N ALA A 57 17.28 -16.32 -9.26
CA ALA A 57 16.47 -17.20 -10.11
C ALA A 57 15.57 -18.13 -9.25
N THR A 58 14.49 -18.65 -9.83
CA THR A 58 13.53 -19.51 -9.12
C THR A 58 14.21 -20.70 -8.44
N GLU A 59 15.17 -21.35 -9.10
CA GLU A 59 15.92 -22.49 -8.59
C GLU A 59 16.85 -22.13 -7.42
N GLU A 60 17.41 -20.92 -7.45
CA GLU A 60 18.23 -20.39 -6.38
C GLU A 60 17.38 -20.01 -5.16
N VAL A 61 16.22 -19.38 -5.37
CA VAL A 61 15.26 -19.11 -4.28
C VAL A 61 14.79 -20.43 -3.65
N GLU A 62 14.54 -21.45 -4.46
CA GLU A 62 14.14 -22.76 -3.95
C GLU A 62 15.22 -23.37 -3.06
N THR A 63 16.45 -23.41 -3.55
CA THR A 63 17.56 -24.11 -2.88
C THR A 63 18.14 -23.31 -1.70
N LEU A 64 18.29 -21.99 -1.84
CA LEU A 64 18.98 -21.14 -0.86
C LEU A 64 18.04 -20.55 0.20
N VAL A 65 16.74 -20.46 -0.09
CA VAL A 65 15.76 -19.80 0.79
C VAL A 65 14.65 -20.76 1.21
N THR A 66 13.97 -21.35 0.24
CA THR A 66 12.75 -22.14 0.50
C THR A 66 13.06 -23.41 1.27
N GLN A 67 13.97 -24.24 0.76
CA GLN A 67 14.33 -25.52 1.39
C GLN A 67 14.85 -25.36 2.82
N PRO A 68 15.78 -24.44 3.16
CA PRO A 68 16.19 -24.22 4.54
C PRO A 68 15.02 -23.88 5.47
N ILE A 69 14.08 -23.04 5.01
CA ILE A 69 12.91 -22.65 5.81
C ILE A 69 11.97 -23.85 5.98
N GLU A 70 11.67 -24.60 4.92
CA GLU A 70 10.82 -25.79 5.00
C GLU A 70 11.38 -26.85 5.95
N ILE A 71 12.67 -27.17 5.84
CA ILE A 71 13.34 -28.17 6.69
C ILE A 71 13.26 -27.77 8.17
N ALA A 72 13.46 -26.48 8.47
CA ALA A 72 13.34 -25.98 9.84
C ALA A 72 11.92 -26.08 10.41
N LEU A 73 10.90 -26.03 9.55
CA LEU A 73 9.49 -26.00 9.94
C LEU A 73 8.83 -27.39 9.94
N LEU A 74 9.27 -28.33 9.10
CA LEU A 74 8.72 -29.70 9.06
C LEU A 74 8.85 -30.44 10.40
N GLY A 75 9.89 -30.14 11.19
CA GLY A 75 10.11 -30.71 12.52
C GLY A 75 9.51 -29.92 13.68
N ALA A 76 8.70 -28.88 13.39
CA ALA A 76 8.14 -28.02 14.43
C ALA A 76 6.87 -28.64 15.06
N ASN A 77 6.64 -28.34 16.34
CA ASN A 77 5.52 -28.93 17.09
C ASN A 77 4.17 -28.47 16.51
N GLY A 78 3.25 -29.41 16.31
CA GLY A 78 1.90 -29.14 15.82
C GLY A 78 1.78 -28.91 14.32
N VAL A 79 2.91 -28.86 13.58
CA VAL A 79 2.90 -28.74 12.12
C VAL A 79 2.43 -30.06 11.52
N THR A 80 1.41 -29.98 10.67
CA THR A 80 0.84 -31.12 9.93
C THR A 80 1.32 -31.16 8.49
N ALA A 81 1.42 -30.00 7.85
CA ALA A 81 1.91 -29.88 6.49
C ALA A 81 2.63 -28.55 6.27
N VAL A 82 3.63 -28.57 5.40
CA VAL A 82 4.31 -27.38 4.88
C VAL A 82 4.18 -27.44 3.36
N ARG A 83 3.72 -26.35 2.76
CA ARG A 83 3.61 -26.20 1.30
C ARG A 83 4.26 -24.89 0.90
N SER A 84 5.09 -24.90 -0.13
CA SER A 84 5.69 -23.69 -0.67
C SER A 84 5.27 -23.43 -2.10
N GLN A 85 5.41 -22.17 -2.50
CA GLN A 85 5.33 -21.72 -3.88
C GLN A 85 6.49 -20.76 -4.11
N THR A 86 7.39 -21.16 -5.01
CA THR A 86 8.58 -20.39 -5.36
C THR A 86 8.45 -19.83 -6.76
N THR A 87 8.77 -18.54 -6.89
CA THR A 87 8.82 -17.81 -8.16
C THR A 87 10.06 -16.92 -8.16
N ALA A 88 10.38 -16.31 -9.31
CA ALA A 88 11.55 -15.45 -9.43
C ALA A 88 11.53 -14.32 -8.36
N GLY A 89 12.51 -14.37 -7.46
CA GLY A 89 12.69 -13.44 -6.35
C GLY A 89 11.58 -13.38 -5.29
N LEU A 90 10.67 -14.35 -5.24
CA LEU A 90 9.61 -14.42 -4.23
C LEU A 90 9.28 -15.87 -3.89
N ASN A 91 9.20 -16.15 -2.59
CA ASN A 91 8.69 -17.42 -2.09
C ASN A 91 7.57 -17.17 -1.06
N VAL A 92 6.55 -18.03 -1.10
CA VAL A 92 5.44 -18.06 -0.14
C VAL A 92 5.32 -19.46 0.43
N ILE A 93 5.37 -19.59 1.76
CA ILE A 93 5.26 -20.86 2.49
C ILE A 93 4.00 -20.85 3.34
N TYR A 94 3.17 -21.86 3.18
CA TYR A 94 1.97 -22.14 3.94
C TYR A 94 2.26 -23.28 4.91
N ILE A 95 2.15 -23.00 6.21
CA ILE A 95 2.33 -23.97 7.28
C ILE A 95 0.96 -24.25 7.89
N GLU A 96 0.50 -25.49 7.77
CA GLU A 96 -0.76 -25.96 8.33
C GLU A 96 -0.49 -26.66 9.66
N PHE A 97 -1.23 -26.28 10.70
CA PHE A 97 -1.19 -26.89 12.02
C PHE A 97 -2.42 -27.76 12.28
N ASP A 98 -2.35 -28.59 13.32
CA ASP A 98 -3.50 -29.36 13.80
C ASP A 98 -4.65 -28.43 14.25
N TRP A 99 -5.90 -28.87 14.08
CA TRP A 99 -7.12 -28.13 14.43
C TRP A 99 -7.19 -27.66 15.89
N ALA A 100 -6.59 -28.41 16.82
CA ALA A 100 -6.57 -28.05 18.24
C ALA A 100 -5.53 -26.97 18.59
N THR A 101 -4.65 -26.61 17.66
CA THR A 101 -3.55 -25.67 17.91
C THR A 101 -4.06 -24.23 17.92
N GLU A 102 -3.83 -23.51 19.01
CA GLU A 102 -4.09 -22.06 19.01
C GLU A 102 -3.17 -21.33 18.03
N ILE A 103 -3.73 -20.41 17.24
CA ILE A 103 -2.97 -19.63 16.24
C ILE A 103 -1.79 -18.86 16.86
N ARG A 104 -1.91 -18.40 18.11
CA ARG A 104 -0.81 -17.71 18.82
C ARG A 104 0.37 -18.64 19.08
N ALA A 105 0.09 -19.87 19.53
CA ALA A 105 1.12 -20.88 19.78
C ALA A 105 1.77 -21.35 18.47
N ALA A 106 0.96 -21.53 17.42
CA ALA A 106 1.46 -21.85 16.08
C ALA A 106 2.44 -20.79 15.57
N ARG A 107 2.07 -19.51 15.66
CA ARG A 107 2.94 -18.38 15.25
C ARG A 107 4.19 -18.26 16.09
N GLN A 108 4.09 -18.48 17.40
CA GLN A 108 5.25 -18.49 18.28
C GLN A 108 6.24 -19.60 17.86
N THR A 109 5.72 -20.78 17.58
CA THR A 109 6.53 -21.92 17.13
C THR A 109 7.24 -21.60 15.80
N VAL A 110 6.53 -20.99 14.84
CA VAL A 110 7.14 -20.54 13.58
C VAL A 110 8.21 -19.47 13.82
N GLN A 111 7.93 -18.48 14.68
CA GLN A 111 8.88 -17.41 14.99
C GLN A 111 10.18 -17.97 15.62
N GLU A 112 10.06 -18.91 16.55
CA GLU A 112 11.22 -19.56 17.19
C GLU A 112 12.08 -20.31 16.17
N ARG A 113 11.45 -20.96 15.18
CA ARG A 113 12.16 -21.62 14.08
C ARG A 113 12.80 -20.61 13.12
N LEU A 114 12.09 -19.56 12.74
CA LEU A 114 12.62 -18.51 11.86
C LEU A 114 13.83 -17.80 12.46
N SER A 115 13.80 -17.50 13.77
CA SER A 115 14.95 -16.88 14.45
C SER A 115 16.20 -17.77 14.47
N SER A 116 16.06 -19.09 14.32
CA SER A 116 17.21 -19.99 14.18
C SER A 116 17.87 -19.96 12.77
N LEU A 117 17.21 -19.33 11.79
CA LEU A 117 17.66 -19.28 10.39
C LEU A 117 18.38 -17.98 10.01
N GLU A 118 18.48 -16.99 10.90
CA GLU A 118 19.11 -15.68 10.61
C GLU A 118 20.59 -15.78 10.15
N GLY A 119 21.27 -16.90 10.40
CA GLY A 119 22.64 -17.16 9.92
C GLY A 119 22.75 -18.15 8.75
N VAL A 120 21.64 -18.73 8.29
CA VAL A 120 21.61 -19.73 7.20
C VAL A 120 21.20 -19.09 5.89
N LEU A 121 20.31 -18.09 5.94
CA LEU A 121 19.78 -17.42 4.76
C LEU A 121 20.81 -16.43 4.17
N PRO A 122 20.78 -16.19 2.84
CA PRO A 122 21.63 -15.18 2.22
C PRO A 122 21.43 -13.77 2.81
N VAL A 123 22.48 -12.96 2.76
CA VAL A 123 22.48 -11.59 3.30
C VAL A 123 21.36 -10.76 2.67
N GLY A 124 20.57 -10.10 3.51
CA GLY A 124 19.47 -9.23 3.08
C GLY A 124 18.13 -9.95 2.86
N ILE A 125 18.08 -11.28 2.95
CA ILE A 125 16.83 -12.06 2.83
C ILE A 125 16.25 -12.31 4.21
N ASN A 126 15.10 -11.68 4.49
CA ASN A 126 14.42 -11.80 5.78
C ASN A 126 12.99 -12.34 5.57
N PRO A 127 12.70 -13.58 5.98
CA PRO A 127 11.34 -14.13 5.94
C PRO A 127 10.43 -13.36 6.87
N GLN A 128 9.22 -13.03 6.42
CA GLN A 128 8.22 -12.35 7.24
C GLN A 128 6.94 -13.16 7.32
N MET A 129 6.42 -13.35 8.54
CA MET A 129 5.12 -13.97 8.71
C MET A 129 4.00 -12.97 8.43
N THR A 130 3.04 -13.35 7.59
CA THR A 130 1.84 -12.54 7.36
C THR A 130 0.97 -12.49 8.61
N PRO A 131 0.08 -11.50 8.75
CA PRO A 131 -0.96 -11.50 9.77
C PRO A 131 -1.86 -12.75 9.66
N PRO A 132 -2.50 -13.19 10.76
CA PRO A 132 -3.46 -14.29 10.71
C PRO A 132 -4.69 -13.88 9.89
N SER A 133 -4.98 -14.64 8.84
CA SER A 133 -6.05 -14.35 7.90
C SER A 133 -6.92 -15.58 7.63
N SER A 134 -8.20 -15.34 7.41
CA SER A 134 -9.16 -16.39 7.06
C SER A 134 -8.91 -16.93 5.65
N ILE A 135 -9.11 -18.23 5.43
CA ILE A 135 -9.03 -18.88 4.10
C ILE A 135 -10.10 -18.32 3.18
N MET A 136 -11.30 -18.10 3.72
CA MET A 136 -12.43 -17.47 3.03
C MET A 136 -12.39 -15.95 3.14
N GLY A 137 -11.24 -15.39 3.53
CA GLY A 137 -11.15 -14.07 4.11
C GLY A 137 -11.30 -12.91 3.13
N GLN A 138 -11.31 -13.15 1.81
CA GLN A 138 -11.51 -12.07 0.85
C GLN A 138 -12.95 -11.54 0.93
N ILE A 139 -13.10 -10.37 1.54
CA ILE A 139 -14.42 -9.78 1.81
C ILE A 139 -14.76 -8.61 0.89
N VAL A 140 -13.75 -7.84 0.48
CA VAL A 140 -13.91 -6.64 -0.34
C VAL A 140 -12.80 -6.58 -1.37
N VAL A 141 -13.17 -6.34 -2.64
CA VAL A 141 -12.25 -5.82 -3.66
C VAL A 141 -12.66 -4.40 -3.97
N ALA A 142 -11.71 -3.48 -3.80
CA ALA A 142 -11.87 -2.08 -4.14
C ALA A 142 -10.85 -1.69 -5.21
N GLY A 143 -11.13 -0.63 -5.96
CA GLY A 143 -10.29 -0.17 -7.04
C GLY A 143 -10.14 1.34 -7.01
N ILE A 144 -8.94 1.82 -7.34
CA ILE A 144 -8.61 3.25 -7.26
C ILE A 144 -8.00 3.66 -8.59
N TYR A 145 -8.52 4.73 -9.16
CA TYR A 145 -8.09 5.24 -10.45
C TYR A 145 -8.24 6.76 -10.50
N ARG A 146 -7.55 7.39 -11.44
CA ARG A 146 -7.75 8.81 -11.76
C ARG A 146 -8.88 8.97 -12.77
N GLN A 147 -9.85 9.83 -12.46
CA GLN A 147 -10.92 10.19 -13.38
C GLN A 147 -10.47 11.25 -14.38
N GLN A 148 -11.22 11.36 -15.47
CA GLN A 148 -11.06 12.44 -16.45
C GLN A 148 -11.92 13.62 -16.04
N GLY A 149 -11.58 14.80 -16.55
CA GLY A 149 -12.32 16.04 -16.31
C GLY A 149 -13.64 16.10 -17.08
N PRO A 150 -14.44 17.14 -16.81
CA PRO A 150 -15.73 17.35 -17.49
C PRO A 150 -15.61 17.50 -19.01
N ASN A 151 -14.45 17.92 -19.53
CA ASN A 151 -14.21 18.02 -20.97
C ASN A 151 -13.47 16.77 -21.53
N GLY A 152 -13.29 15.72 -20.72
CA GLY A 152 -12.59 14.49 -21.11
C GLY A 152 -11.06 14.56 -21.00
N GLY A 153 -10.51 15.68 -20.55
CA GLY A 153 -9.07 15.89 -20.37
C GLY A 153 -8.53 15.25 -19.10
N GLU A 154 -7.20 15.20 -18.99
CA GLU A 154 -6.52 14.63 -17.84
C GLU A 154 -6.41 15.63 -16.70
N LEU A 155 -6.91 15.27 -15.52
CA LEU A 155 -6.89 16.17 -14.38
C LEU A 155 -5.53 16.16 -13.68
N THR A 156 -5.05 17.36 -13.36
CA THR A 156 -3.90 17.60 -12.50
C THR A 156 -4.37 18.36 -11.27
N ALA A 157 -4.14 17.81 -10.08
CA ALA A 157 -4.53 18.47 -8.83
C ALA A 157 -3.50 19.50 -8.40
N ILE A 158 -3.96 20.64 -7.91
CA ILE A 158 -3.08 21.62 -7.27
C ILE A 158 -2.94 21.25 -5.80
N ASP A 159 -1.70 21.03 -5.38
CA ASP A 159 -1.35 20.51 -4.06
C ASP A 159 -2.07 21.24 -2.91
N LYS A 160 -2.68 20.44 -2.02
CA LYS A 160 -3.39 20.90 -0.81
C LYS A 160 -4.57 21.85 -1.08
N THR A 161 -5.15 21.81 -2.28
CA THR A 161 -6.36 22.58 -2.62
C THR A 161 -7.43 21.68 -3.26
N ASN A 162 -8.63 22.22 -3.42
CA ASN A 162 -9.72 21.58 -4.17
C ASN A 162 -9.74 22.00 -5.66
N TYR A 163 -8.66 22.63 -6.13
CA TYR A 163 -8.53 23.07 -7.51
C TYR A 163 -7.90 21.96 -8.35
N LEU A 164 -8.50 21.72 -9.51
CA LEU A 164 -8.04 20.78 -10.51
C LEU A 164 -7.82 21.54 -11.82
N ILE A 165 -6.79 21.15 -12.56
CA ILE A 165 -6.48 21.71 -13.86
C ILE A 165 -6.72 20.64 -14.91
N GLU A 166 -7.49 21.01 -15.92
CA GLU A 166 -7.72 20.21 -17.11
C GLU A 166 -7.04 20.91 -18.30
N PRO A 167 -5.96 20.35 -18.87
CA PRO A 167 -5.42 20.81 -20.13
C PRO A 167 -6.43 20.47 -21.24
N LEU A 168 -6.69 21.43 -22.11
CA LEU A 168 -7.49 21.25 -23.32
C LEU A 168 -6.55 21.13 -24.51
N ASP A 169 -6.76 20.11 -25.34
CA ASP A 169 -5.99 19.94 -26.56
C ASP A 169 -6.11 21.20 -27.43
N ALA A 170 -4.95 21.67 -27.89
CA ALA A 170 -4.81 22.83 -28.74
C ALA A 170 -5.35 22.53 -30.15
N SER A 171 -6.67 22.50 -30.29
CA SER A 171 -7.33 22.31 -31.58
C SER A 171 -7.23 23.55 -32.49
N ASP A 172 -6.80 24.72 -31.98
CA ASP A 172 -6.77 25.97 -32.77
C ASP A 172 -5.77 27.06 -32.28
N GLY A 173 -4.62 26.71 -31.70
CA GLY A 173 -3.60 27.73 -31.34
C GLY A 173 -2.28 27.19 -30.77
N PRO A 174 -1.21 28.01 -30.72
CA PRO A 174 0.14 27.59 -30.32
C PRO A 174 0.36 27.52 -28.80
N THR A 175 -0.65 27.83 -27.97
CA THR A 175 -0.55 27.75 -26.51
C THR A 175 -1.62 26.82 -25.96
N PRO A 176 -1.24 25.85 -25.10
CA PRO A 176 -2.21 24.97 -24.48
C PRO A 176 -3.13 25.78 -23.57
N ARG A 177 -4.44 25.67 -23.81
CA ARG A 177 -5.45 26.29 -22.94
C ARG A 177 -5.70 25.35 -21.77
N ILE A 178 -5.76 25.90 -20.56
CA ILE A 178 -6.12 25.13 -19.37
C ILE A 178 -7.47 25.60 -18.85
N THR A 179 -8.23 24.70 -18.24
CA THR A 179 -9.42 25.03 -17.46
C THR A 179 -9.16 24.68 -16.01
N VAL A 180 -9.41 25.63 -15.11
CA VAL A 180 -9.34 25.39 -13.66
C VAL A 180 -10.74 25.11 -13.13
N TRP A 181 -10.86 24.00 -12.43
CA TRP A 181 -12.09 23.52 -11.82
C TRP A 181 -11.97 23.55 -10.30
N ARG A 182 -13.02 24.02 -9.62
CA ARG A 182 -13.25 23.81 -8.19
C ARG A 182 -14.21 22.65 -8.02
N ALA A 183 -13.73 21.52 -7.51
CA ALA A 183 -14.56 20.35 -7.29
C ALA A 183 -15.34 20.47 -5.97
N VAL A 184 -16.67 20.40 -6.04
CA VAL A 184 -17.56 20.34 -4.86
C VAL A 184 -17.86 18.89 -4.51
N ASP A 185 -18.45 18.13 -5.44
CA ASP A 185 -18.63 16.68 -5.33
C ASP A 185 -17.78 15.98 -6.38
N ARG A 186 -16.75 15.24 -5.93
CA ARG A 186 -15.81 14.55 -6.82
C ARG A 186 -16.47 13.56 -7.78
N ARG A 187 -17.63 12.99 -7.44
CA ARG A 187 -18.31 11.98 -8.28
C ARG A 187 -19.29 12.59 -9.29
N ARG A 188 -19.65 13.88 -9.14
CA ARG A 188 -20.62 14.56 -9.98
C ARG A 188 -20.02 15.81 -10.60
N HIS A 189 -19.58 15.68 -11.86
CA HIS A 189 -19.00 16.77 -12.65
C HIS A 189 -19.92 17.98 -12.79
N GLU A 190 -21.24 17.78 -12.76
CA GLU A 190 -22.26 18.85 -12.79
C GLU A 190 -22.12 19.86 -11.64
N THR A 191 -21.51 19.44 -10.52
CA THR A 191 -21.30 20.29 -9.34
C THR A 191 -20.01 21.09 -9.40
N TRP A 192 -19.20 20.91 -10.45
CA TRP A 192 -17.88 21.54 -10.54
C TRP A 192 -17.99 22.94 -11.14
N GLU A 193 -17.28 23.87 -10.53
CA GLU A 193 -17.33 25.28 -10.93
C GLU A 193 -16.05 25.66 -11.67
N LYS A 194 -16.19 26.36 -12.80
CA LYS A 194 -15.04 26.94 -13.51
C LYS A 194 -14.53 28.14 -12.73
N VAL A 195 -13.24 28.17 -12.44
CA VAL A 195 -12.60 29.27 -11.73
C VAL A 195 -11.65 30.01 -12.67
N PRO A 196 -11.73 31.35 -12.75
CA PRO A 196 -10.81 32.11 -13.58
C PRO A 196 -9.39 32.07 -12.99
N TYR A 197 -8.38 32.04 -13.87
CA TYR A 197 -6.98 32.14 -13.52
C TYR A 197 -6.31 33.31 -14.27
N THR A 198 -5.22 33.83 -13.71
CA THR A 198 -4.38 34.87 -14.32
C THR A 198 -2.91 34.46 -14.26
N ASP A 199 -2.05 35.15 -15.00
CA ASP A 199 -0.58 35.00 -14.94
C ASP A 199 -0.08 33.55 -15.14
N LEU A 200 -0.58 32.84 -16.15
CA LEU A 200 -0.08 31.49 -16.49
C LEU A 200 1.31 31.58 -17.14
N HIS A 201 2.31 31.05 -16.46
CA HIS A 201 3.68 30.96 -16.94
C HIS A 201 4.19 29.52 -16.90
N TRP A 202 4.62 29.01 -18.04
CA TRP A 202 5.26 27.69 -18.14
C TRP A 202 6.74 27.82 -17.79
N LEU A 203 7.21 27.08 -16.79
CA LEU A 203 8.59 27.14 -16.29
C LEU A 203 9.57 26.34 -17.18
N ASP A 204 9.11 25.23 -17.76
CA ASP A 204 9.91 24.28 -18.52
C ASP A 204 9.39 24.10 -19.96
N SER A 205 8.99 25.19 -20.65
CA SER A 205 8.51 25.07 -22.03
C SER A 205 9.62 24.57 -22.98
N PRO A 206 9.45 23.43 -23.68
CA PRO A 206 10.24 23.19 -24.88
C PRO A 206 9.85 24.24 -25.92
N GLU A 207 10.84 24.98 -26.41
CA GLU A 207 10.71 26.13 -27.32
C GLU A 207 10.05 25.84 -28.69
N SER A 208 9.35 24.71 -28.91
CA SER A 208 8.83 24.40 -30.26
C SER A 208 7.63 23.47 -30.42
N ASP A 209 6.99 22.89 -29.40
CA ASP A 209 5.80 22.05 -29.66
C ASP A 209 4.80 22.03 -28.49
N ALA A 210 3.69 22.76 -28.63
CA ALA A 210 2.54 22.74 -27.72
C ALA A 210 1.85 21.35 -27.60
N ALA A 211 2.19 20.41 -28.49
CA ALA A 211 1.63 19.07 -28.55
C ALA A 211 2.26 18.07 -27.55
N ARG A 212 3.24 18.48 -26.73
CA ARG A 212 4.03 17.55 -25.87
C ARG A 212 4.01 17.85 -24.37
N LEU A 213 2.95 18.51 -23.86
CA LEU A 213 2.78 18.71 -22.41
C LEU A 213 2.89 17.43 -21.57
N HIS A 214 2.62 16.27 -22.17
CA HIS A 214 2.55 14.97 -21.52
C HIS A 214 3.87 14.17 -21.52
N ALA A 215 4.90 14.60 -22.28
CA ALA A 215 6.07 13.76 -22.55
C ALA A 215 7.19 13.85 -21.48
N ASP A 216 7.50 15.05 -20.97
CA ASP A 216 8.66 15.25 -20.06
C ASP A 216 8.30 15.78 -18.67
N GLY A 217 7.00 15.89 -18.37
CA GLY A 217 6.51 16.52 -17.16
C GLY A 217 6.74 18.03 -17.20
N THR A 218 5.66 18.80 -17.30
CA THR A 218 5.78 20.26 -17.50
C THR A 218 5.39 20.97 -16.21
N ARG A 219 6.07 22.06 -15.87
CA ARG A 219 5.71 22.90 -14.73
C ARG A 219 5.12 24.23 -15.18
N ALA A 220 4.12 24.69 -14.43
CA ALA A 220 3.54 26.01 -14.64
C ALA A 220 3.28 26.70 -13.31
N THR A 221 3.41 28.03 -13.30
CA THR A 221 2.85 28.88 -12.25
C THR A 221 1.60 29.56 -12.78
N LEU A 222 0.61 29.73 -11.92
CA LEU A 222 -0.60 30.49 -12.23
C LEU A 222 -1.19 31.10 -10.96
N LYS A 223 -2.01 32.13 -11.12
CA LYS A 223 -2.73 32.77 -10.01
C LYS A 223 -4.21 32.44 -10.06
N ILE A 224 -4.73 31.98 -8.93
CA ILE A 224 -6.17 31.75 -8.70
C ILE A 224 -6.57 32.64 -7.53
N GLU A 225 -7.61 33.46 -7.71
CA GLU A 225 -8.13 34.36 -6.66
C GLU A 225 -7.01 35.25 -6.02
N GLY A 226 -6.01 35.64 -6.81
CA GLY A 226 -4.88 36.49 -6.38
C GLY A 226 -3.74 35.75 -5.68
N ARG A 227 -3.83 34.43 -5.46
CA ARG A 227 -2.77 33.61 -4.87
C ARG A 227 -2.05 32.80 -5.95
N GLU A 228 -0.72 32.79 -5.88
CA GLU A 228 0.14 32.07 -6.83
C GLU A 228 0.28 30.59 -6.43
N TYR A 229 0.17 29.72 -7.42
CA TYR A 229 0.26 28.27 -7.31
C TYR A 229 1.26 27.74 -8.34
N GLU A 230 2.12 26.83 -7.90
CA GLU A 230 2.98 26.02 -8.79
C GLU A 230 2.30 24.67 -9.01
N VAL A 231 2.30 24.20 -10.26
CA VAL A 231 1.64 22.97 -10.68
C VAL A 231 2.58 22.12 -11.50
N ASP A 232 2.68 20.86 -11.10
CA ASP A 232 3.45 19.83 -11.78
C ASP A 232 2.52 18.94 -12.62
N PHE A 233 2.61 19.07 -13.94
CA PHE A 233 1.91 18.18 -14.86
C PHE A 233 2.73 16.90 -15.02
N LEU A 234 2.29 15.85 -14.34
CA LEU A 234 2.98 14.56 -14.31
C LEU A 234 2.77 13.76 -15.60
N THR A 235 3.81 13.05 -16.06
CA THR A 235 3.68 12.06 -17.14
C THR A 235 2.79 10.88 -16.70
N ASP A 236 2.27 10.08 -17.64
CA ASP A 236 1.43 8.92 -17.30
C ASP A 236 2.09 7.96 -16.30
N GLN A 237 3.38 7.71 -16.48
CA GLN A 237 4.18 6.88 -15.59
C GLN A 237 4.28 7.51 -14.19
N GLN A 238 4.56 8.82 -14.10
CA GLN A 238 4.59 9.54 -12.82
C GLN A 238 3.21 9.57 -12.14
N ARG A 239 2.12 9.67 -12.90
CA ARG A 239 0.75 9.63 -12.38
C ARG A 239 0.42 8.28 -11.76
N LEU A 240 0.85 7.18 -12.39
CA LEU A 240 0.72 5.82 -11.83
C LEU A 240 1.58 5.63 -10.58
N MET A 241 2.79 6.17 -10.57
CA MET A 241 3.65 6.14 -9.39
C MET A 241 3.07 6.93 -8.23
N ALA A 242 2.53 8.12 -8.50
CA ALA A 242 1.85 8.93 -7.50
C ALA A 242 0.61 8.21 -6.95
N LEU A 243 -0.21 7.61 -7.83
CA LEU A 243 -1.39 6.84 -7.42
C LEU A 243 -1.03 5.66 -6.52
N ARG A 244 0.02 4.91 -6.86
CA ARG A 244 0.55 3.82 -6.03
C ARG A 244 1.09 4.33 -4.70
N THR A 245 1.80 5.45 -4.70
CA THR A 245 2.34 6.08 -3.48
C THR A 245 1.20 6.46 -2.53
N MET A 246 0.14 7.08 -3.03
CA MET A 246 -1.05 7.43 -2.24
C MET A 246 -1.76 6.18 -1.71
N SER A 247 -1.84 5.15 -2.54
CA SER A 247 -2.41 3.86 -2.18
C SER A 247 -1.65 3.21 -1.01
N ASP A 248 -0.32 3.15 -1.09
CA ASP A 248 0.55 2.54 -0.07
C ASP A 248 0.61 3.36 1.23
N TRP A 249 0.62 4.70 1.16
CA TRP A 249 0.92 5.56 2.32
C TRP A 249 -0.29 6.27 2.94
N VAL A 250 -1.41 6.41 2.22
CA VAL A 250 -2.62 7.08 2.72
C VAL A 250 -3.75 6.07 2.91
N ILE A 251 -4.03 5.28 1.88
CA ILE A 251 -5.25 4.47 1.83
C ILE A 251 -5.07 3.15 2.57
N ARG A 252 -4.03 2.37 2.21
CA ARG A 252 -3.74 1.08 2.85
C ARG A 252 -3.63 1.20 4.38
N PRO A 253 -2.90 2.18 4.96
CA PRO A 253 -2.81 2.32 6.41
C PRO A 253 -4.15 2.69 7.07
N ARG A 254 -5.06 3.39 6.37
CA ARG A 254 -6.40 3.66 6.89
C ARG A 254 -7.24 2.39 6.96
N ILE A 255 -7.19 1.55 5.94
CA ILE A 255 -7.95 0.28 5.90
C ILE A 255 -7.39 -0.72 6.92
N LEU A 256 -6.07 -0.84 7.07
CA LEU A 256 -5.45 -1.72 8.05
C LEU A 256 -5.75 -1.34 9.51
N LYS A 257 -6.22 -0.11 9.78
CA LYS A 257 -6.67 0.31 11.11
C LYS A 257 -8.07 -0.19 11.47
N VAL A 258 -8.84 -0.70 10.51
CA VAL A 258 -10.18 -1.24 10.78
C VAL A 258 -10.03 -2.57 11.51
N THR A 259 -10.61 -2.65 12.71
CA THR A 259 -10.60 -3.88 13.51
C THR A 259 -11.23 -5.04 12.73
N GLY A 260 -10.53 -6.17 12.69
CA GLY A 260 -10.97 -7.36 11.94
C GLY A 260 -10.40 -7.46 10.52
N VAL A 261 -9.74 -6.42 10.00
CA VAL A 261 -8.91 -6.55 8.79
C VAL A 261 -7.60 -7.26 9.15
N ALA A 262 -7.28 -8.34 8.44
CA ALA A 262 -6.02 -9.05 8.57
C ALA A 262 -4.96 -8.43 7.66
N GLU A 263 -5.32 -8.25 6.39
CA GLU A 263 -4.38 -7.81 5.37
C GLU A 263 -5.09 -7.08 4.24
N VAL A 264 -4.33 -6.21 3.57
CA VAL A 264 -4.77 -5.48 2.39
C VAL A 264 -3.70 -5.67 1.31
N PHE A 265 -4.01 -6.54 0.34
CA PHE A 265 -3.19 -6.74 -0.85
C PHE A 265 -3.50 -5.66 -1.87
N GLN A 266 -2.46 -5.20 -2.56
CA GLN A 266 -2.61 -4.15 -3.58
C GLN A 266 -1.91 -4.59 -4.87
N MET A 267 -2.65 -4.63 -5.96
CA MET A 267 -2.15 -4.94 -7.31
C MET A 267 -2.30 -3.72 -8.21
N GLY A 268 -1.39 -3.56 -9.17
CA GLY A 268 -1.37 -2.39 -10.05
C GLY A 268 -0.79 -1.13 -9.42
N GLY A 269 -0.68 -0.12 -10.27
CA GLY A 269 0.13 1.08 -10.04
C GLY A 269 1.62 0.77 -10.02
N ASP A 270 2.42 1.82 -10.11
CA ASP A 270 3.87 1.70 -10.23
C ASP A 270 4.54 2.02 -8.90
N ARG A 271 5.31 1.09 -8.33
CA ARG A 271 6.08 1.41 -7.12
C ARG A 271 7.25 2.30 -7.50
N LYS A 272 7.29 3.50 -6.92
CA LYS A 272 8.38 4.45 -7.13
C LYS A 272 9.72 3.85 -6.68
N GLN A 273 10.73 3.93 -7.53
CA GLN A 273 12.10 3.53 -7.27
C GLN A 273 13.07 4.62 -7.77
N TYR A 274 14.07 4.95 -6.97
CA TYR A 274 15.21 5.76 -7.43
C TYR A 274 16.22 4.83 -8.09
N GLN A 275 16.46 5.04 -9.39
CA GLN A 275 17.30 4.20 -10.22
C GLN A 275 18.62 4.92 -10.52
N ILE A 276 19.72 4.26 -10.18
CA ILE A 276 21.08 4.71 -10.46
C ILE A 276 21.56 3.95 -11.70
N LEU A 277 21.46 4.59 -12.86
CA LEU A 277 21.84 4.03 -14.14
C LEU A 277 23.32 4.33 -14.38
N VAL A 278 24.18 3.39 -14.00
CA VAL A 278 25.65 3.53 -14.06
C VAL A 278 26.13 3.47 -15.51
N ASP A 279 27.07 4.35 -15.86
CA ASP A 279 27.71 4.39 -17.18
C ASP A 279 29.06 3.64 -17.14
N PRO A 280 29.18 2.46 -17.81
CA PRO A 280 30.42 1.68 -17.79
C PRO A 280 31.62 2.42 -18.38
N THR A 281 31.41 3.31 -19.36
CA THR A 281 32.48 4.09 -19.96
C THR A 281 32.99 5.15 -18.99
N ALA A 282 32.08 5.84 -18.30
CA ALA A 282 32.45 6.82 -17.29
C ALA A 282 33.16 6.17 -16.08
N LEU A 283 32.72 4.98 -15.65
CA LEU A 283 33.40 4.22 -14.60
C LEU A 283 34.88 3.95 -14.95
N LEU A 284 35.15 3.53 -16.18
CA LEU A 284 36.50 3.27 -16.66
C LEU A 284 37.33 4.56 -16.73
N GLU A 285 36.76 5.66 -17.25
CA GLU A 285 37.44 6.95 -17.37
C GLU A 285 37.83 7.54 -16.01
N TYR A 286 36.95 7.42 -15.02
CA TYR A 286 37.19 7.92 -13.67
C TYR A 286 37.88 6.91 -12.74
N GLU A 287 38.22 5.72 -13.24
CA GLU A 287 38.80 4.61 -12.48
C GLU A 287 37.98 4.25 -11.23
N VAL A 288 36.66 4.22 -11.37
CA VAL A 288 35.70 3.91 -10.30
C VAL A 288 35.14 2.50 -10.54
N SER A 289 35.10 1.66 -9.52
CA SER A 289 34.47 0.35 -9.60
C SER A 289 32.96 0.43 -9.29
N LEU A 290 32.20 -0.58 -9.73
CA LEU A 290 30.78 -0.67 -9.34
C LEU A 290 30.63 -0.84 -7.82
N GLN A 291 31.55 -1.56 -7.18
CA GLN A 291 31.55 -1.71 -5.72
C GLN A 291 31.76 -0.38 -4.99
N ASP A 292 32.56 0.54 -5.55
CA ASP A 292 32.73 1.88 -4.97
C ASP A 292 31.40 2.66 -5.00
N VAL A 293 30.64 2.56 -6.11
CA VAL A 293 29.31 3.18 -6.24
C VAL A 293 28.36 2.59 -5.20
N GLU A 294 28.28 1.27 -5.09
CA GLU A 294 27.41 0.58 -4.13
C GLU A 294 27.74 0.98 -2.69
N LYS A 295 29.02 0.96 -2.32
CA LYS A 295 29.49 1.36 -1.00
C LYS A 295 29.16 2.82 -0.69
N ALA A 296 29.43 3.73 -1.63
CA ALA A 296 29.13 5.15 -1.46
C ALA A 296 27.64 5.39 -1.24
N LEU A 297 26.76 4.69 -1.98
CA LEU A 297 25.32 4.78 -1.80
C LEU A 297 24.85 4.23 -0.45
N GLN A 298 25.42 3.10 0.02
CA GLN A 298 25.11 2.52 1.32
C GLN A 298 25.49 3.45 2.47
N GLU A 299 26.66 4.08 2.40
CA GLU A 299 27.17 4.98 3.45
C GLU A 299 26.48 6.36 3.43
N SER A 300 25.91 6.78 2.29
CA SER A 300 25.35 8.13 2.11
C SER A 300 23.87 8.30 2.51
N ASN A 301 23.22 7.28 3.06
CA ASN A 301 21.80 7.33 3.41
C ASN A 301 21.51 6.84 4.84
N ILE A 302 22.29 7.33 5.80
CA ILE A 302 22.22 6.89 7.21
C ILE A 302 22.08 8.11 8.12
N ASN A 303 21.20 8.02 9.12
CA ASN A 303 21.17 8.98 10.23
C ASN A 303 22.02 8.46 11.38
N THR A 304 22.77 9.34 12.04
CA THR A 304 23.58 8.98 13.22
C THR A 304 23.39 9.97 14.37
N SER A 305 23.84 9.60 15.57
CA SER A 305 23.75 10.42 16.78
C SER A 305 25.12 10.94 17.17
N GLY A 306 25.20 12.21 17.54
CA GLY A 306 26.39 12.84 18.09
C GLY A 306 26.44 12.83 19.63
N GLY A 307 25.53 12.08 20.28
CA GLY A 307 25.40 12.08 21.74
C GLY A 307 24.67 13.32 22.26
N PHE A 308 25.08 13.81 23.43
CA PHE A 308 24.46 14.96 24.08
C PHE A 308 25.50 16.03 24.39
N ALA A 309 25.16 17.28 24.10
CA ALA A 309 25.91 18.45 24.53
C ALA A 309 25.27 19.00 25.81
N ILE A 310 26.00 18.92 26.92
CA ILE A 310 25.54 19.44 28.21
C ILE A 310 26.07 20.87 28.36
N THR A 311 25.19 21.83 28.60
CA THR A 311 25.54 23.23 28.90
C THR A 311 24.75 23.69 30.12
N GLY A 312 25.44 23.83 31.26
CA GLY A 312 24.78 24.11 32.55
C GLY A 312 23.83 22.98 32.93
N GLU A 313 22.57 23.32 33.20
CA GLU A 313 21.49 22.37 33.51
C GLU A 313 20.71 21.91 32.26
N THR A 314 21.14 22.31 31.05
CA THR A 314 20.47 21.92 29.80
C THR A 314 21.25 20.87 29.04
N GLU A 315 20.59 19.76 28.72
CA GLU A 315 21.12 18.68 27.87
C GLU A 315 20.50 18.79 26.46
N ARG A 316 21.35 18.94 25.44
CA ARG A 316 20.91 19.05 24.03
C ARG A 316 21.34 17.81 23.25
N PRO A 317 20.41 17.00 22.72
CA PRO A 317 20.76 15.89 21.85
C PRO A 317 21.34 16.41 20.53
N VAL A 318 22.49 15.88 20.12
CA VAL A 318 23.12 16.17 18.84
C VAL A 318 22.70 15.10 17.86
N ARG A 319 22.04 15.49 16.76
CA ARG A 319 21.58 14.57 15.72
C ARG A 319 22.21 14.91 14.39
N ILE A 320 22.79 13.91 13.74
CA ILE A 320 23.38 14.02 12.41
C ILE A 320 22.38 13.45 11.41
N LEU A 321 21.91 14.32 10.51
CA LEU A 321 20.95 13.99 9.47
C LEU A 321 21.72 13.67 8.18
N GLY A 322 21.79 12.39 7.84
CA GLY A 322 22.39 11.91 6.59
C GLY A 322 21.43 11.11 5.71
N ARG A 323 20.19 10.89 6.16
CA ARG A 323 19.14 10.29 5.33
C ARG A 323 18.67 11.28 4.28
N LEU A 324 18.52 10.81 3.05
CA LEU A 324 17.94 11.57 1.95
C LEU A 324 16.53 12.08 2.33
N GLY A 325 16.19 13.29 1.87
CA GLY A 325 14.93 13.97 2.22
C GLY A 325 13.66 13.21 1.81
N PRO A 326 12.47 13.65 2.26
CA PRO A 326 11.20 13.04 1.87
C PRO A 326 10.72 13.45 0.47
N ASP A 327 11.22 14.57 -0.04
CA ASP A 327 10.86 15.12 -1.35
C ASP A 327 11.71 14.46 -2.44
N SER A 328 11.05 13.89 -3.45
CA SER A 328 11.70 13.22 -4.58
C SER A 328 12.72 14.11 -5.30
N ARG A 329 12.47 15.42 -5.41
CA ARG A 329 13.42 16.35 -6.05
C ARG A 329 14.70 16.48 -5.24
N VAL A 330 14.55 16.69 -3.92
CA VAL A 330 15.68 16.81 -3.00
C VAL A 330 16.49 15.51 -2.99
N VAL A 331 15.81 14.35 -3.00
CA VAL A 331 16.47 13.04 -3.10
C VAL A 331 17.31 12.93 -4.37
N LEU A 332 16.77 13.29 -5.53
CA LEU A 332 17.50 13.22 -6.80
C LEU A 332 18.70 14.18 -6.82
N GLU A 333 18.56 15.39 -6.30
CA GLU A 333 19.64 16.38 -6.20
C GLU A 333 20.74 15.92 -5.24
N ASP A 334 20.38 15.34 -4.10
CA ASP A 334 21.33 14.88 -3.10
C ASP A 334 22.06 13.61 -3.57
N LEU A 335 21.34 12.66 -4.18
CA LEU A 335 21.95 11.47 -4.80
C LEU A 335 23.00 11.85 -5.84
N ARG A 336 22.71 12.86 -6.69
CA ARG A 336 23.67 13.37 -7.68
C ARG A 336 24.97 13.90 -7.06
N LYS A 337 24.93 14.38 -5.82
CA LYS A 337 26.06 14.96 -5.09
C LYS A 337 26.79 13.95 -4.20
N VAL A 338 26.38 12.68 -4.20
CA VAL A 338 27.06 11.63 -3.42
C VAL A 338 28.50 11.46 -3.91
N PRO A 339 29.51 11.58 -3.04
CA PRO A 339 30.89 11.32 -3.40
C PRO A 339 31.13 9.82 -3.52
N VAL A 340 31.54 9.36 -4.71
CA VAL A 340 31.79 7.93 -4.97
C VAL A 340 33.24 7.57 -4.67
N LYS A 341 34.19 8.39 -5.14
CA LYS A 341 35.62 8.14 -4.93
C LYS A 341 36.34 9.46 -4.69
N VAL A 342 37.23 9.49 -3.71
CA VAL A 342 38.06 10.65 -3.39
C VAL A 342 39.50 10.35 -3.77
N ASN A 343 40.00 11.04 -4.79
CA ASN A 343 41.41 11.00 -5.17
C ASN A 343 42.10 12.29 -4.68
N GLU A 344 43.43 12.29 -4.53
CA GLU A 344 44.21 13.44 -4.03
C GLU A 344 43.96 14.75 -4.81
N ARG A 345 43.53 14.65 -6.08
CA ARG A 345 43.30 15.80 -6.96
C ARG A 345 41.84 16.18 -7.15
N ARG A 346 40.89 15.26 -6.95
CA ARG A 346 39.45 15.50 -7.15
C ARG A 346 38.58 14.45 -6.48
N THR A 347 37.40 14.88 -6.03
CA THR A 347 36.30 14.00 -5.67
C THR A 347 35.45 13.71 -6.91
N ILE A 348 35.14 12.44 -7.13
CA ILE A 348 34.26 11.99 -8.19
C ILE A 348 32.86 11.82 -7.60
N LEU A 349 31.89 12.53 -8.17
CA LEU A 349 30.49 12.52 -7.73
C LEU A 349 29.68 11.49 -8.50
N LEU A 350 28.57 11.03 -7.93
CA LEU A 350 27.70 10.04 -8.54
C LEU A 350 27.18 10.50 -9.91
N ASN A 351 26.85 11.79 -10.07
CA ASN A 351 26.39 12.32 -11.36
C ASN A 351 27.44 12.26 -12.48
N GLN A 352 28.72 12.06 -12.16
CA GLN A 352 29.79 11.93 -13.15
C GLN A 352 29.89 10.51 -13.69
N VAL A 353 29.42 9.52 -12.94
CA VAL A 353 29.54 8.08 -13.28
C VAL A 353 28.20 7.39 -13.48
N ALA A 354 27.08 8.03 -13.12
CA ALA A 354 25.75 7.47 -13.23
C ALA A 354 24.67 8.54 -13.43
N ARG A 355 23.60 8.16 -14.15
CA ARG A 355 22.38 8.94 -14.27
C ARG A 355 21.39 8.54 -13.19
N VAL A 356 21.01 9.50 -12.34
CA VAL A 356 20.01 9.29 -11.28
C VAL A 356 18.64 9.70 -11.79
N THR A 357 17.71 8.74 -11.83
CA THR A 357 16.34 8.94 -12.31
C THR A 357 15.31 8.37 -11.34
N GLU A 358 14.10 8.91 -11.34
CA GLU A 358 12.95 8.29 -10.71
C GLU A 358 12.24 7.43 -11.75
N GLY A 359 11.95 6.18 -11.41
CA GLY A 359 11.28 5.24 -12.31
C GLY A 359 10.47 4.19 -11.54
N PRO A 360 9.64 3.43 -12.24
CA PRO A 360 8.88 2.34 -11.64
C PRO A 360 9.81 1.17 -11.33
N GLN A 361 9.58 0.54 -10.19
CA GLN A 361 10.12 -0.77 -9.90
C GLN A 361 9.60 -1.80 -10.91
N PHE A 362 10.40 -2.82 -11.19
CA PHE A 362 9.96 -3.95 -12.02
C PHE A 362 8.62 -4.50 -11.51
N LYS A 363 7.61 -4.50 -12.40
CA LYS A 363 6.24 -4.86 -12.02
C LYS A 363 6.13 -6.37 -11.82
N ARG A 364 5.46 -6.79 -10.75
CA ARG A 364 5.03 -8.18 -10.55
C ARG A 364 3.64 -8.46 -11.11
N GLY A 365 2.83 -7.42 -11.31
CA GLY A 365 1.47 -7.49 -11.83
C GLY A 365 0.93 -6.09 -12.09
N ASP A 366 -0.13 -6.02 -12.89
CA ASP A 366 -0.81 -4.77 -13.23
C ASP A 366 -2.25 -4.74 -12.69
N GLY A 367 -2.87 -3.58 -12.68
CA GLY A 367 -4.22 -3.37 -12.18
C GLY A 367 -4.99 -2.41 -13.09
N SER A 368 -6.21 -2.79 -13.43
CA SER A 368 -7.11 -1.97 -14.23
C SER A 368 -8.53 -2.00 -13.65
N ILE A 369 -9.19 -0.86 -13.68
CA ILE A 369 -10.56 -0.67 -13.21
C ILE A 369 -11.36 -0.04 -14.34
N ASN A 370 -12.35 -0.76 -14.85
CA ASN A 370 -13.18 -0.32 -15.99
C ASN A 370 -12.35 0.12 -17.21
N GLY A 371 -11.26 -0.60 -17.50
CA GLY A 371 -10.35 -0.29 -18.62
C GLY A 371 -9.36 0.83 -18.35
N ARG A 372 -9.34 1.42 -17.14
CA ARG A 372 -8.39 2.46 -16.74
C ARG A 372 -7.29 1.88 -15.86
N PRO A 373 -6.02 2.23 -16.10
CA PRO A 373 -4.93 1.89 -15.18
C PRO A 373 -5.25 2.35 -13.75
N GLY A 374 -4.98 1.50 -12.77
CA GLY A 374 -5.25 1.82 -11.38
C GLY A 374 -4.71 0.79 -10.40
N VAL A 375 -5.09 0.96 -9.13
CA VAL A 375 -4.66 0.10 -8.03
C VAL A 375 -5.88 -0.65 -7.49
N VAL A 376 -5.80 -1.98 -7.51
CA VAL A 376 -6.83 -2.88 -6.98
C VAL A 376 -6.42 -3.32 -5.58
N PHE A 377 -7.33 -3.17 -4.63
CA PHE A 377 -7.20 -3.54 -3.24
C PHE A 377 -8.02 -4.79 -2.97
N THR A 378 -7.40 -5.82 -2.41
CA THR A 378 -8.09 -7.00 -1.90
C THR A 378 -7.96 -7.01 -0.39
N VAL A 379 -9.08 -6.82 0.30
CA VAL A 379 -9.16 -6.79 1.77
C VAL A 379 -9.48 -8.19 2.27
N VAL A 380 -8.64 -8.67 3.17
CA VAL A 380 -8.76 -9.99 3.78
C VAL A 380 -9.08 -9.84 5.27
N LYS A 381 -10.10 -10.55 5.76
CA LYS A 381 -10.50 -10.56 7.18
C LYS A 381 -9.66 -11.48 8.05
N GLN A 382 -9.63 -11.17 9.34
CA GLN A 382 -9.14 -12.07 10.38
C GLN A 382 -10.12 -13.25 10.58
N PRO A 383 -9.64 -14.40 11.07
CA PRO A 383 -10.51 -15.51 11.45
C PRO A 383 -11.55 -15.11 12.50
N HIS A 384 -12.71 -15.77 12.50
CA HIS A 384 -13.80 -15.56 13.47
C HIS A 384 -14.40 -14.13 13.50
N VAL A 385 -14.18 -13.30 12.48
CA VAL A 385 -14.78 -11.96 12.37
C VAL A 385 -16.02 -11.99 11.47
N ASP A 386 -17.07 -11.28 11.90
CA ASP A 386 -18.31 -11.10 11.12
C ASP A 386 -18.03 -10.34 9.82
N THR A 387 -18.38 -10.97 8.69
CA THR A 387 -18.11 -10.46 7.36
C THR A 387 -18.96 -9.22 7.02
N ARG A 388 -20.20 -9.14 7.51
CA ARG A 388 -21.15 -8.08 7.13
C ARG A 388 -20.75 -6.76 7.80
N GLU A 389 -20.59 -6.79 9.13
CA GLU A 389 -20.17 -5.62 9.91
C GLU A 389 -18.81 -5.11 9.46
N LEU A 390 -17.85 -6.02 9.23
CA LEU A 390 -16.54 -5.65 8.74
C LEU A 390 -16.58 -5.01 7.36
N THR A 391 -17.44 -5.50 6.45
CA THR A 391 -17.59 -4.89 5.11
C THR A 391 -18.08 -3.45 5.21
N ASP A 392 -19.03 -3.16 6.10
CA ASP A 392 -19.56 -1.81 6.31
C ASP A 392 -18.49 -0.87 6.91
N ASN A 393 -17.74 -1.36 7.91
CA ASN A 393 -16.64 -0.62 8.51
C ASN A 393 -15.51 -0.31 7.51
N VAL A 394 -15.19 -1.26 6.63
CA VAL A 394 -14.22 -1.07 5.54
C VAL A 394 -14.73 -0.04 4.52
N ALA A 395 -16.02 -0.06 4.18
CA ALA A 395 -16.62 0.92 3.28
C ALA A 395 -16.53 2.35 3.84
N ILE A 396 -16.80 2.52 5.14
CA ILE A 396 -16.62 3.80 5.84
C ILE A 396 -15.16 4.25 5.76
N ALA A 397 -14.21 3.35 6.05
CA ALA A 397 -12.79 3.67 6.02
C ALA A 397 -12.30 4.08 4.62
N PHE A 398 -12.83 3.49 3.56
CA PHE A 398 -12.56 3.93 2.19
C PHE A 398 -13.13 5.33 1.91
N ALA A 399 -14.36 5.62 2.34
CA ALA A 399 -14.97 6.94 2.16
C ALA A 399 -14.20 8.04 2.91
N GLU A 400 -13.74 7.76 4.13
CA GLU A 400 -12.88 8.66 4.89
C GLU A 400 -11.52 8.86 4.21
N ALA A 401 -10.89 7.78 3.74
CA ALA A 401 -9.63 7.87 3.01
C ALA A 401 -9.80 8.72 1.74
N GLU A 402 -10.88 8.50 0.99
CA GLU A 402 -11.20 9.25 -0.23
C GLU A 402 -11.26 10.76 0.05
N SER A 403 -11.86 11.20 1.17
CA SER A 403 -11.96 12.62 1.53
C SER A 403 -10.60 13.35 1.63
N SER A 404 -9.53 12.63 1.98
CA SER A 404 -8.17 13.17 2.08
C SER A 404 -7.42 13.24 0.75
N LEU A 405 -7.96 12.60 -0.29
CA LEU A 405 -7.35 12.55 -1.61
C LEU A 405 -7.83 13.71 -2.49
N PRO A 406 -6.98 14.15 -3.43
CA PRO A 406 -7.37 15.00 -4.55
C PRO A 406 -8.65 14.51 -5.24
N ALA A 407 -9.45 15.46 -5.72
CA ALA A 407 -10.77 15.17 -6.29
C ALA A 407 -10.72 14.43 -7.63
N ASP A 408 -9.57 14.35 -8.30
CA ASP A 408 -9.39 13.53 -9.50
C ASP A 408 -9.24 12.03 -9.18
N ILE A 409 -9.07 11.65 -7.92
CA ILE A 409 -8.96 10.23 -7.53
C ILE A 409 -10.31 9.73 -6.99
N ILE A 410 -10.77 8.63 -7.58
CA ILE A 410 -12.00 7.94 -7.21
C ILE A 410 -11.67 6.58 -6.63
N ILE A 411 -12.32 6.26 -5.50
CA ILE A 411 -12.31 4.93 -4.90
C ILE A 411 -13.61 4.22 -5.26
N ASN A 412 -13.53 3.15 -6.04
CA ASN A 412 -14.63 2.21 -6.26
C ASN A 412 -14.51 1.03 -5.31
N SER A 413 -15.21 1.07 -4.17
CA SER A 413 -15.25 -0.02 -3.19
C SER A 413 -16.33 -1.07 -3.47
N GLU A 414 -16.94 -1.05 -4.66
CA GLU A 414 -18.06 -1.92 -5.06
C GLU A 414 -17.68 -2.97 -6.10
N LEU A 415 -16.39 -3.10 -6.45
CA LEU A 415 -15.94 -4.10 -7.43
C LEU A 415 -16.29 -5.52 -6.98
N PHE A 416 -16.13 -5.82 -5.70
CA PHE A 416 -16.62 -7.04 -5.08
C PHE A 416 -16.88 -6.81 -3.60
N ARG A 417 -18.02 -7.30 -3.10
CA ARG A 417 -18.35 -7.35 -1.68
C ARG A 417 -19.03 -8.66 -1.36
N LEU A 418 -18.42 -9.48 -0.49
CA LEU A 418 -18.98 -10.76 -0.07
C LEU A 418 -20.33 -10.58 0.65
N LYS A 419 -20.49 -9.47 1.39
CA LYS A 419 -21.75 -9.05 2.01
C LYS A 419 -22.95 -9.08 1.05
N ASN A 420 -22.78 -8.67 -0.22
CA ASN A 420 -23.88 -8.64 -1.19
C ASN A 420 -24.42 -10.05 -1.49
N PHE A 421 -23.56 -11.06 -1.43
CA PHE A 421 -23.98 -12.46 -1.58
C PHE A 421 -24.70 -12.97 -0.33
N ILE A 422 -24.16 -12.68 0.86
CA ILE A 422 -24.78 -13.04 2.14
C ILE A 422 -26.19 -12.43 2.24
N ASP A 423 -26.30 -11.13 1.95
CA ASP A 423 -27.55 -10.37 2.05
C ASP A 423 -28.62 -10.86 1.05
N ARG A 424 -28.23 -11.39 -0.12
CA ARG A 424 -29.17 -11.90 -1.14
C ARG A 424 -29.47 -13.39 -1.02
N GLY A 425 -28.57 -14.14 -0.41
CA GLY A 425 -28.65 -15.60 -0.32
C GLY A 425 -29.39 -16.09 0.93
N ILE A 426 -29.36 -15.29 1.99
CA ILE A 426 -29.95 -15.65 3.30
C ILE A 426 -31.23 -14.86 3.59
N PHE A 427 -31.32 -13.62 3.09
CA PHE A 427 -32.52 -12.78 3.12
C PHE A 427 -33.07 -12.64 1.69
#